data_AF-A0AAP0ZK25-F1
#
_entry.id   AF-A0AAP0ZK25-F1
#
_cell.length_a   1.000
_cell.length_b   1.000
_cell.length_c   1.000
_cell.angle_alpha   90.00
_cell.angle_beta   90.00
_cell.angle_gamma   90.00
#
_symmetry.space_group_name_H-M   'P 1'
#
loop_
_entity.id
_entity.type
_entity.pdbx_description
1 polymer ?
#
loop_
_entity_poly.entity_id
_entity_poly.type
_entity_poly.pdbx_seq_one_letter_code
_entity_poly.pdbx_strand_id
1 'polypeptide(L)' 'HLIENFFAKLKQYRAIATRYDKTACNFLGAIYWIASVILLN' A
#
# COMPACT_ATOMS: atom_id res chain seq x y z
N HIS A 1 -13.84 24.49 13.43
CA HIS A 1 -14.08 24.23 11.98
C HIS A 1 -12.83 24.16 11.10
N LEU A 2 -11.89 25.12 11.11
CA LEU A 2 -10.65 25.02 10.29
C LEU A 2 -9.71 23.89 10.75
N ILE A 3 -9.54 23.72 12.06
CA ILE A 3 -8.64 22.69 12.65
C ILE A 3 -9.17 21.27 12.42
N GLU A 4 -10.49 21.10 12.42
CA GLU A 4 -11.16 19.81 12.24
C GLU A 4 -11.03 19.31 10.80
N ASN A 5 -11.11 20.22 9.83
CA ASN A 5 -10.92 19.89 8.43
C ASN A 5 -9.45 19.46 8.14
N PHE A 6 -8.50 20.01 8.90
CA PHE A 6 -7.09 19.62 8.82
C PHE A 6 -6.86 18.20 9.34
N PHE A 7 -7.45 17.87 10.49
CA PHE A 7 -7.41 16.51 11.04
C PHE A 7 -8.16 15.49 10.17
N ALA A 8 -9.27 15.90 9.55
CA ALA A 8 -10.00 15.06 8.60
C ALA A 8 -9.14 14.70 7.38
N LYS A 9 -8.41 15.69 6.83
CA LYS A 9 -7.46 15.45 5.73
C LYS A 9 -6.32 14.54 6.15
N LEU A 10 -5.68 14.76 7.30
CA LEU A 10 -4.61 13.89 7.80
C LEU A 10 -5.06 12.43 7.94
N LYS A 11 -6.29 12.21 8.40
CA LYS A 11 -6.88 10.87 8.54
C LYS A 11 -7.13 10.22 7.18
N GLN A 12 -7.55 10.98 6.17
CA GLN A 12 -7.65 10.50 4.79
C GLN A 12 -6.29 10.17 4.18
N TYR A 13 -5.26 11.00 4.36
CA TYR A 13 -3.91 10.70 3.86
C TYR A 13 -3.34 9.41 4.46
N ARG A 14 -3.60 9.15 5.75
CA ARG A 14 -3.22 7.88 6.39
C ARG A 14 -3.92 6.67 5.75
N ALA A 15 -5.21 6.78 5.46
CA ALA A 15 -5.98 5.72 4.81
C ALA A 15 -5.53 5.48 3.36
N ILE A 16 -5.10 6.53 2.66
CA ILE A 16 -4.55 6.44 1.30
C ILE A 16 -3.20 5.73 1.35
N ALA A 17 -2.31 6.11 2.27
CA ALA A 17 -1.00 5.48 2.44
C ALA A 17 -1.10 3.98 2.75
N THR A 18 -2.00 3.56 3.65
CA THR A 18 -2.20 2.14 3.96
C THR A 18 -2.86 1.35 2.84
N ARG A 19 -3.64 2.00 1.97
CA ARG A 19 -4.21 1.35 0.77
C ARG A 19 -3.14 1.10 -0.31
N TYR A 20 -2.19 2.03 -0.45
CA TYR A 20 -1.03 1.86 -1.34
C TYR A 20 -0.05 0.81 -0.80
N ASP A 21 0.19 0.79 0.50
CA ASP A 21 1.03 -0.24 1.15
C ASP A 21 0.54 -1.66 0.83
N LYS A 22 -0.78 -1.89 0.85
CA LYS A 22 -1.39 -3.16 0.44
C LYS A 22 -1.10 -3.54 -1.02
N THR A 23 -1.03 -2.54 -1.90
CA THR A 23 -0.71 -2.74 -3.32
C THR A 23 0.79 -3.03 -3.49
N ALA A 24 1.65 -2.36 -2.73
CA ALA A 24 3.09 -2.58 -2.72
C ALA A 24 3.45 -3.98 -2.18
N CYS A 25 2.81 -4.42 -1.09
CA CYS A 25 2.94 -5.78 -0.58
C CYS A 25 2.47 -6.83 -1.60
N ASN A 26 1.35 -6.59 -2.27
CA ASN A 26 0.86 -7.49 -3.31
C ASN A 26 1.80 -7.55 -4.52
N PHE A 27 2.41 -6.42 -4.90
CA PHE A 27 3.38 -6.34 -5.99
C PHE A 27 4.70 -7.06 -5.65
N LEU A 28 5.23 -6.85 -4.44
CA LEU A 28 6.41 -7.58 -3.95
C LEU A 28 6.15 -9.09 -3.84
N GLY A 29 4.96 -9.47 -3.36
CA GLY A 29 4.53 -10.87 -3.30
C GLY A 29 4.46 -11.50 -4.69
N ALA A 30 3.91 -10.78 -5.68
CA ALA A 30 3.86 -11.24 -7.07
C ALA A 30 5.27 -11.41 -7.68
N ILE A 31 6.19 -10.48 -7.43
CA ILE A 31 7.60 -10.61 -7.86
C ILE A 31 8.24 -11.86 -7.26
N TYR A 32 8.03 -12.08 -5.95
CA TYR A 32 8.60 -13.25 -5.27
C TYR A 32 8.04 -14.56 -5.85
N TRP A 33 6.73 -14.58 -6.16
CA TRP A 33 6.07 -15.73 -6.79
C TRP A 33 6.65 -16.02 -8.17
N ILE A 34 6.80 -14.98 -9.02
CA ILE A 34 7.39 -15.10 -10.35
C ILE A 34 8.85 -15.57 -10.25
N ALA A 35 9.62 -15.02 -9.32
CA ALA A 35 11.01 -15.43 -9.09
C ALA A 35 11.11 -16.91 -8.66
N SER A 36 10.22 -17.39 -7.79
CA SER A 36 10.16 -18.81 -7.43
C SER A 36 9.79 -19.71 -8.61
N VAL A 37 8.84 -19.30 -9.45
CA VAL A 37 8.44 -20.06 -10.65
C VAL A 37 9.61 -20.16 -11.64
N ILE A 38 10.36 -19.07 -11.84
CA ILE A 38 11.54 -19.05 -12.70
C ILE A 38 12.66 -19.94 -12.14
N LEU A 39 12.89 -19.91 -10.82
CA LEU A 39 13.93 -20.71 -10.18
C LEU A 39 13.64 -22.22 -10.20
N LEU A 40 12.37 -22.61 -10.16
CA LEU A 40 11.94 -24.01 -10.12
C LEU A 40 11.83 -24.65 -11.52
N ASN A 41 11.95 -23.86 -12.59
CA ASN A 41 11.95 -24.31 -13.99
C ASN A 41 13.38 -24.53 -14.48
#